data_AF-A0A1G1PA73-F1
#
_entry.id   AF-A0A1G1PA73-F1
#
_cell.length_a   1.000
_cell.length_b   1.000
_cell.length_c   1.000
_cell.angle_alpha   90.00
_cell.angle_beta   90.00
_cell.angle_gamma   90.00
#
_symmetry.space_group_name_H-M   'P 1'
#
loop_
_entity.id
_entity.type
_entity.pdbx_description
1 polymer ?
#
loop_
_entity_poly.entity_id
_entity_poly.type
_entity_poly.pdbx_seq_one_letter_code
_entity_poly.pdbx_strand_id
1 'polypeptide(L)'
;MLAGLLGLGVPPRVIRSAVARLPQEQLPSRAALFPRAARDVLAELEAARLAAPVARIARAVLRRLMWAEARAHRCAPTEVLFHQLARPQALATLVGVAAGMAHLRPQRIFASPLLLGRRWQDHGGRWRPAVAPAVRILTAGWPVRVSRRPVEYTTPMGAAIVTALAQPVFTA
;
A
#
# COMPACT_ATOMS: atom_id res chain seq x y z
N MET A 1 -2.81 -1.75 -10.67
CA MET A 1 -3.11 -0.38 -10.19
C MET A 1 -2.57 0.71 -11.11
N LEU A 2 -1.27 0.73 -11.46
CA LEU A 2 -0.73 1.72 -12.41
C LEU A 2 -1.41 1.67 -13.80
N ALA A 3 -1.72 0.47 -14.30
CA ALA A 3 -2.50 0.30 -15.53
C ALA A 3 -3.89 0.97 -15.47
N GLY A 4 -4.53 0.99 -14.29
CA GLY A 4 -5.81 1.68 -14.10
C GLY A 4 -5.67 3.20 -14.20
N LEU A 5 -4.57 3.78 -13.72
CA LEU A 5 -4.29 5.21 -13.85
C LEU A 5 -4.08 5.60 -15.32
N LEU A 6 -3.43 4.75 -16.12
CA LEU A 6 -3.31 4.96 -17.55
C LEU A 6 -4.68 4.95 -18.24
N GLY A 7 -5.56 4.02 -17.85
CA GLY A 7 -6.95 3.98 -18.33
C GLY A 7 -7.79 5.20 -17.93
N LEU A 8 -7.42 5.90 -16.85
CA LEU A 8 -8.04 7.16 -16.42
C LEU A 8 -7.40 8.41 -17.06
N GLY A 9 -6.53 8.23 -18.05
CA GLY A 9 -5.90 9.33 -18.80
C GLY A 9 -4.64 9.92 -18.16
N VAL A 10 -4.06 9.29 -17.13
CA VAL A 10 -2.76 9.72 -16.59
C VAL A 10 -1.65 9.41 -17.61
N PRO A 11 -0.91 10.41 -18.12
CA PRO A 11 0.16 10.15 -19.08
C PRO A 11 1.30 9.33 -18.44
N PRO A 12 1.86 8.31 -19.12
CA PRO A 12 2.98 7.51 -18.58
C PRO A 12 4.18 8.36 -18.11
N ARG A 13 4.42 9.51 -18.76
CA ARG A 13 5.47 10.46 -18.37
C ARG A 13 5.29 11.04 -16.96
N VAL A 14 4.05 11.19 -16.47
CA VAL A 14 3.77 11.67 -15.11
C VAL A 14 4.27 10.66 -14.09
N ILE A 15 3.94 9.38 -14.31
CA ILE A 15 4.36 8.29 -13.43
C ILE A 15 5.88 8.11 -13.51
N ARG A 16 6.44 8.03 -14.73
CA ARG A 16 7.88 7.82 -14.94
C ARG A 16 8.74 8.94 -14.34
N SER A 17 8.35 10.21 -14.53
CA SER A 17 9.11 11.34 -13.99
C SER A 17 9.12 11.40 -12.47
N ALA A 18 8.03 10.98 -11.81
CA ALA A 18 7.99 10.88 -10.35
C ALA A 18 8.84 9.72 -9.83
N VAL A 19 8.71 8.53 -10.44
CA VAL A 19 9.47 7.33 -10.04
C VAL A 19 10.97 7.51 -10.29
N ALA A 20 11.37 8.21 -11.36
CA ALA A 20 12.77 8.48 -11.67
C ALA A 20 13.49 9.34 -10.61
N ARG A 21 12.75 10.00 -9.71
CA ARG A 21 13.34 10.76 -8.59
C ARG A 21 13.67 9.90 -7.37
N LEU A 22 13.15 8.67 -7.30
CA LEU A 22 13.53 7.76 -6.24
C LEU A 22 15.00 7.34 -6.40
N PRO A 23 15.72 7.12 -5.28
CA PRO A 23 17.07 6.55 -5.33
C PRO A 23 17.04 5.26 -6.14
N GLN A 24 17.89 5.19 -7.17
CA GLN A 24 18.06 3.96 -7.94
C GLN A 24 18.98 3.04 -7.12
N GLU A 25 18.39 2.33 -6.16
CA GLU A 25 19.11 1.32 -5.38
C GLU A 25 19.59 0.20 -6.32
N GLN A 26 20.91 0.16 -6.59
CA GLN A 26 21.58 -1.02 -7.15
C GLN A 26 21.71 -2.07 -6.05
N LEU A 27 20.58 -2.67 -5.65
CA LEU A 27 20.62 -3.76 -4.69
C LEU A 27 21.22 -4.99 -5.41
N PRO A 28 22.29 -5.62 -4.87
CA PRO A 28 22.77 -6.88 -5.42
C PRO A 28 21.61 -7.88 -5.42
N SER A 29 21.53 -8.73 -6.43
CA SER A 29 20.39 -9.62 -6.74
C SER A 29 19.86 -10.49 -5.58
N ARG A 30 20.56 -10.54 -4.44
CA ARG A 30 20.21 -11.25 -3.20
C ARG A 30 19.66 -10.37 -2.06
N ALA A 31 19.72 -9.04 -2.12
CA ALA A 31 19.28 -8.16 -1.03
C ALA A 31 17.75 -8.06 -0.87
N ALA A 32 16.97 -8.65 -1.80
CA ALA A 32 15.51 -8.76 -1.70
C ALA A 32 15.02 -9.74 -0.61
N LEU A 33 15.91 -10.28 0.23
CA LEU A 33 15.62 -11.23 1.30
C LEU A 33 15.55 -10.59 2.70
N PHE A 34 16.02 -9.35 2.87
CA PHE A 34 16.02 -8.69 4.18
C PHE A 34 14.92 -7.63 4.26
N PRO A 35 14.16 -7.59 5.37
CA PRO A 35 13.16 -6.55 5.56
C PRO A 35 13.83 -5.17 5.68
N ARG A 36 13.22 -4.14 5.09
CA ARG A 36 13.69 -2.75 5.18
C ARG A 36 13.00 -2.02 6.32
N ALA A 37 13.75 -1.24 7.10
CA ALA A 37 13.16 -0.46 8.18
C ALA A 37 12.32 0.69 7.61
N ALA A 38 11.16 0.93 8.22
CA ALA A 38 10.22 1.95 7.78
C ALA A 38 10.82 3.37 7.80
N ARG A 39 11.74 3.63 8.74
CA ARG A 39 12.51 4.89 8.80
C ARG A 39 13.35 5.12 7.54
N ASP A 40 13.93 4.07 6.97
CA ASP A 40 14.78 4.17 5.77
C ASP A 40 13.90 4.46 4.54
N VAL A 41 12.77 3.76 4.43
CA VAL A 41 11.77 4.03 3.36
C VAL A 41 11.26 5.46 3.42
N LEU A 42 11.00 5.97 4.64
CA LEU A 42 10.59 7.35 4.82
C LEU A 42 11.69 8.33 4.41
N ALA A 43 12.94 8.08 4.82
CA ALA A 43 14.08 8.92 4.45
C ALA A 43 14.30 8.95 2.93
N GLU A 44 14.20 7.81 2.24
CA GLU A 44 14.26 7.75 0.76
C GLU A 44 13.16 8.59 0.10
N LEU A 45 11.93 8.52 0.63
CA LEU A 45 10.80 9.30 0.12
C LEU A 45 11.01 10.81 0.31
N GLU A 46 11.59 11.22 1.45
CA GLU A 46 11.98 12.60 1.72
C GLU A 46 13.10 13.08 0.78
N ALA A 47 14.13 12.25 0.60
CA ALA A 47 15.28 12.56 -0.24
C ALA A 47 14.94 12.66 -1.74
N ALA A 48 13.88 11.99 -2.20
CA ALA A 48 13.45 11.98 -3.59
C ALA A 48 12.94 13.33 -4.12
N ARG A 49 12.81 14.38 -3.29
CA ARG A 49 12.40 15.74 -3.71
C ARG A 49 11.17 15.71 -4.63
N LEU A 50 10.18 14.89 -4.28
CA LEU A 50 8.94 14.75 -5.06
C LEU A 50 8.16 16.06 -5.05
N ALA A 51 7.41 16.34 -6.11
CA ALA A 51 6.50 17.48 -6.12
C ALA A 51 5.56 17.43 -4.91
N ALA A 52 5.30 18.57 -4.26
CA ALA A 52 4.54 18.66 -3.01
C ALA A 52 3.25 17.82 -2.97
N PRO A 53 2.35 17.83 -3.99
CA PRO A 53 1.14 17.01 -3.97
C PRO A 53 1.44 15.50 -4.02
N VAL A 54 2.50 15.09 -4.73
CA VAL A 54 2.93 13.67 -4.81
C VAL A 54 3.49 13.23 -3.46
N ALA A 55 4.40 14.03 -2.88
CA ALA A 55 4.99 13.75 -1.56
C ALA A 55 3.91 13.61 -0.48
N ARG A 56 2.93 14.53 -0.45
CA ARG A 56 1.82 14.51 0.50
C ARG A 56 1.02 13.22 0.42
N ILE A 57 0.65 12.79 -0.80
CA ILE A 57 -0.13 11.57 -1.01
C ILE A 57 0.68 10.32 -0.64
N ALA A 58 1.93 10.24 -1.09
CA ALA A 58 2.81 9.11 -0.78
C ALA A 58 3.04 8.95 0.73
N ARG A 59 3.29 10.06 1.45
CA ARG A 59 3.45 10.07 2.91
C ARG A 59 2.18 9.63 3.64
N ALA A 60 1.01 10.07 3.19
CA ALA A 60 -0.26 9.70 3.82
C ALA A 60 -0.47 8.18 3.77
N VAL A 61 -0.24 7.57 2.60
CA VAL A 61 -0.33 6.12 2.43
C VAL A 61 0.75 5.40 3.25
N LEU A 62 2.01 5.84 3.17
CA LEU A 62 3.12 5.21 3.89
C LEU A 62 2.90 5.24 5.40
N ARG A 63 2.51 6.39 5.97
CA ARG A 63 2.20 6.52 7.40
C ARG A 63 1.06 5.61 7.83
N ARG A 64 0.03 5.48 7.00
CA ARG A 64 -1.10 4.60 7.28
C ARG A 64 -0.68 3.13 7.30
N LEU A 65 0.18 2.72 6.36
CA LEU A 65 0.78 1.39 6.35
C LEU A 65 1.67 1.16 7.58
N MET A 66 2.60 2.08 7.87
CA MET A 66 3.48 2.04 9.04
C MET A 66 2.69 1.86 10.34
N TRP A 67 1.63 2.64 10.53
CA TRP A 67 0.78 2.55 11.71
C TRP A 67 0.13 1.18 11.86
N ALA A 68 -0.38 0.60 10.77
CA ALA A 68 -1.04 -0.69 10.81
C ALA A 68 -0.05 -1.83 11.08
N GLU A 69 1.13 -1.79 10.46
CA GLU A 69 2.19 -2.78 10.71
C GLU A 69 2.74 -2.66 12.13
N ALA A 70 2.96 -1.45 12.64
CA ALA A 70 3.40 -1.23 14.01
C ALA A 70 2.44 -1.87 15.03
N ARG A 71 1.13 -1.68 14.81
CA ARG A 71 0.09 -2.31 15.64
C ARG A 71 0.04 -3.83 15.48
N ALA A 72 0.18 -4.34 14.26
CA ALA A 72 0.23 -5.77 13.99
C ALA A 72 1.40 -6.46 14.70
N HIS A 73 2.56 -5.80 14.72
CA HIS A 73 3.80 -6.34 15.25
C HIS A 73 4.11 -5.90 16.68
N ARG A 74 3.28 -5.01 17.27
CA ARG A 74 3.44 -4.47 18.63
C ARG A 74 4.80 -3.79 18.83
N CYS A 75 5.24 -3.00 17.84
CA CYS A 75 6.49 -2.22 17.88
C CYS A 75 6.22 -0.73 17.61
N ALA A 76 7.25 0.11 17.74
CA ALA A 76 7.13 1.51 17.35
C ALA A 76 7.03 1.65 15.81
N PRO A 77 6.32 2.65 15.27
CA PRO A 77 6.22 2.86 13.82
C PRO A 77 7.56 2.99 13.08
N THR A 78 8.58 3.50 13.75
CA THR A 78 9.96 3.64 13.21
C THR A 78 10.74 2.33 13.20
N GLU A 79 10.31 1.34 13.99
CA GLU A 79 10.93 0.01 14.11
C GLU A 79 10.26 -1.02 13.19
N VAL A 80 9.21 -0.63 12.47
CA VAL A 80 8.54 -1.52 11.52
C VAL A 80 9.53 -1.98 10.46
N LEU A 81 9.64 -3.30 10.32
CA LEU A 81 10.44 -3.98 9.33
C LEU A 81 9.52 -4.44 8.19
N PHE A 82 9.55 -3.73 7.07
CA PHE A 82 8.71 -4.05 5.94
C PHE A 82 9.30 -5.20 5.12
N HIS A 83 8.57 -6.30 5.03
CA HIS A 83 8.84 -7.35 4.04
C HIS A 83 8.32 -6.99 2.64
N GLN A 84 7.26 -6.19 2.57
CA GLN A 84 6.58 -5.85 1.31
C GLN A 84 7.16 -4.60 0.63
N LEU A 85 7.63 -3.64 1.42
CA LEU A 85 8.42 -2.49 0.95
C LEU A 85 9.93 -2.79 0.89
N ALA A 86 10.36 -4.02 1.17
CA ALA A 86 11.76 -4.43 1.01
C ALA A 86 12.23 -4.38 -0.46
N ARG A 87 11.29 -4.39 -1.41
CA ARG A 87 11.60 -4.33 -2.84
C ARG A 87 11.48 -2.90 -3.36
N PRO A 88 12.47 -2.36 -4.08
CA PRO A 88 12.40 -1.02 -4.68
C PRO A 88 11.14 -0.79 -5.54
N GLN A 89 10.64 -1.83 -6.20
CA GLN A 89 9.43 -1.78 -7.03
C GLN A 89 8.18 -1.40 -6.22
N ALA A 90 8.14 -1.70 -4.92
CA ALA A 90 7.02 -1.36 -4.05
C ALA A 90 6.96 0.14 -3.76
N LEU A 91 8.11 0.77 -3.47
CA LEU A 91 8.19 2.23 -3.31
C LEU A 91 7.89 2.96 -4.63
N ALA A 92 8.39 2.43 -5.75
CA ALA A 92 8.05 2.95 -7.08
C ALA A 92 6.55 2.88 -7.38
N THR A 93 5.88 1.80 -6.96
CA THR A 93 4.42 1.66 -7.09
C THR A 93 3.70 2.73 -6.27
N LEU A 94 4.09 2.93 -5.00
CA LEU A 94 3.52 3.97 -4.14
C LEU A 94 3.65 5.36 -4.77
N VAL A 95 4.87 5.73 -5.21
CA VAL A 95 5.13 7.03 -5.81
C VAL A 95 4.39 7.21 -7.13
N GLY A 96 4.34 6.18 -7.97
CA GLY A 96 3.60 6.22 -9.24
C GLY A 96 2.10 6.45 -9.03
N VAL A 97 1.53 5.86 -7.99
CA VAL A 97 0.13 6.04 -7.61
C VAL A 97 -0.12 7.44 -7.09
N ALA A 98 0.76 7.92 -6.20
CA ALA A 98 0.70 9.28 -5.71
C ALA A 98 0.80 10.31 -6.84
N ALA A 99 1.65 10.05 -7.84
CA ALA A 99 1.80 10.89 -9.02
C ALA A 99 0.54 10.92 -9.88
N GLY A 100 -0.06 9.76 -10.15
CA GLY A 100 -1.32 9.69 -10.89
C GLY A 100 -2.47 10.38 -10.16
N MET A 101 -2.58 10.20 -8.85
CA MET A 101 -3.61 10.87 -8.05
C MET A 101 -3.40 12.39 -7.97
N ALA A 102 -2.15 12.83 -7.82
CA ALA A 102 -1.81 14.26 -7.86
C ALA A 102 -2.11 14.90 -9.22
N HIS A 103 -2.01 14.12 -10.30
CA HIS A 103 -2.35 14.56 -11.65
C HIS A 103 -3.85 14.63 -11.88
N LEU A 104 -4.59 13.58 -11.49
CA LEU A 104 -6.04 13.50 -11.66
C LEU A 104 -6.79 14.51 -10.77
N ARG A 105 -6.23 14.86 -9.60
CA ARG A 105 -6.84 15.78 -8.63
C ARG A 105 -8.32 15.46 -8.34
N PRO A 106 -8.67 14.20 -8.02
CA PRO A 106 -10.06 13.85 -7.76
C PRO A 106 -10.57 14.61 -6.53
N GLN A 107 -11.79 15.13 -6.61
CA GLN A 107 -12.45 15.77 -5.46
C GLN A 107 -12.80 14.74 -4.38
N ARG A 108 -13.25 13.54 -4.80
CA ARG A 108 -13.58 12.41 -3.94
C ARG A 108 -13.20 11.11 -4.65
N ILE A 109 -12.81 10.11 -3.86
CA ILE A 109 -12.55 8.75 -4.34
C ILE A 109 -13.39 7.82 -3.49
N PHE A 110 -14.09 6.90 -4.14
CA PHE A 110 -14.92 5.89 -3.50
C PHE A 110 -14.38 4.51 -3.82
N ALA A 111 -14.50 3.58 -2.87
CA ALA A 111 -14.16 2.19 -3.10
C ALA A 111 -15.31 1.26 -2.74
N SER A 112 -15.50 0.24 -3.58
CA SER A 112 -16.37 -0.90 -3.30
C SER A 112 -15.79 -1.78 -2.19
N PRO A 113 -16.56 -2.73 -1.64
CA PRO A 113 -16.09 -3.60 -0.56
C PRO A 113 -14.77 -4.30 -0.90
N LEU A 114 -13.82 -4.27 0.03
CA LEU A 114 -12.51 -4.87 -0.15
C LEU A 114 -12.61 -6.40 -0.12
N LEU A 115 -11.98 -7.08 -1.09
CA LEU A 115 -12.00 -8.54 -1.16
C LEU A 115 -10.82 -9.12 -0.37
N LEU A 116 -11.12 -9.99 0.60
CA LEU A 116 -10.16 -10.69 1.43
C LEU A 116 -10.14 -12.19 1.08
N GLY A 117 -8.99 -12.86 1.21
CA GLY A 117 -8.88 -14.32 1.09
C GLY A 117 -9.38 -15.05 2.34
N ARG A 118 -9.51 -16.39 2.29
CA ARG A 118 -9.80 -17.25 3.46
C ARG A 118 -8.67 -18.23 3.76
N ARG A 119 -8.48 -18.58 5.03
CA ARG A 119 -7.67 -19.74 5.44
C ARG A 119 -8.50 -20.64 6.33
N TRP A 120 -8.25 -21.92 6.20
CA TRP A 120 -8.70 -22.89 7.18
C TRP A 120 -7.92 -22.66 8.49
N GLN A 121 -8.59 -22.79 9.62
CA GLN A 121 -7.92 -22.86 10.92
C GLN A 121 -8.13 -24.28 11.45
N ASP A 122 -7.03 -24.99 11.63
CA ASP A 122 -7.04 -26.40 12.05
C ASP A 122 -7.75 -26.59 13.40
N HIS A 123 -7.70 -25.57 14.26
CA HIS A 123 -8.36 -25.57 15.57
C HIS A 123 -9.73 -24.88 15.47
N GLY A 124 -10.79 -25.69 15.35
CA GLY A 124 -12.19 -25.24 15.43
C GLY A 124 -13.00 -25.27 14.13
N GLY A 125 -12.45 -25.86 13.06
CA GLY A 125 -13.21 -26.23 11.85
C GLY A 125 -13.87 -25.07 11.09
N ARG A 126 -13.38 -23.84 11.25
CA ARG A 126 -13.99 -22.64 10.69
C ARG A 126 -13.02 -21.89 9.78
N TRP A 127 -13.50 -21.54 8.60
CA TRP A 127 -12.80 -20.64 7.68
C TRP A 127 -12.79 -19.21 8.21
N ARG A 128 -11.61 -18.59 8.30
CA ARG A 128 -11.44 -17.17 8.69
C ARG A 128 -10.71 -16.40 7.59
N PRO A 129 -10.81 -15.05 7.54
CA PRO A 129 -10.03 -14.25 6.60
C PRO A 129 -8.52 -14.58 6.69
N ALA A 130 -7.92 -14.98 5.57
CA ALA A 130 -6.47 -15.16 5.40
C ALA A 130 -5.85 -13.85 4.98
N VAL A 131 -5.75 -12.93 5.93
CA VAL A 131 -5.19 -11.62 5.67
C VAL A 131 -4.08 -11.34 6.67
N ALA A 132 -3.03 -10.69 6.19
CA ALA A 132 -1.98 -10.18 7.05
C ALA A 132 -2.60 -9.33 8.18
N PRO A 133 -2.08 -9.38 9.41
CA PRO A 133 -2.67 -8.66 10.53
C PRO A 133 -2.84 -7.15 10.26
N ALA A 134 -1.90 -6.53 9.54
CA ALA A 134 -2.00 -5.13 9.11
C ALA A 134 -3.21 -4.86 8.20
N VAL A 135 -3.57 -5.78 7.29
CA VAL A 135 -4.78 -5.63 6.46
C VAL A 135 -6.02 -5.57 7.34
N ARG A 136 -6.15 -6.44 8.36
CA ARG A 136 -7.31 -6.39 9.28
C ARG A 136 -7.42 -5.06 10.00
N ILE A 137 -6.28 -4.48 10.38
CA ILE A 137 -6.22 -3.18 11.06
C ILE A 137 -6.59 -2.05 10.08
N LEU A 138 -6.08 -2.09 8.85
CA LEU A 138 -6.33 -1.09 7.82
C LEU A 138 -7.80 -1.07 7.38
N THR A 139 -8.42 -2.24 7.27
CA THR A 139 -9.80 -2.42 6.80
C THR A 139 -10.82 -2.40 7.93
N ALA A 140 -10.41 -2.10 9.17
CA ALA A 140 -11.36 -1.89 10.27
C ALA A 140 -12.30 -0.72 9.92
N GLY A 141 -13.61 -0.97 9.98
CA GLY A 141 -14.64 0.01 9.60
C GLY A 141 -14.90 0.11 8.09
N TRP A 142 -14.27 -0.74 7.26
CA TRP A 142 -14.55 -0.82 5.84
C TRP A 142 -15.48 -2.01 5.53
N PRO A 143 -16.37 -1.90 4.52
CA PRO A 143 -17.09 -3.05 4.03
C PRO A 143 -16.09 -4.02 3.38
N VAL A 144 -16.16 -5.30 3.78
CA VAL A 144 -15.27 -6.35 3.29
C VAL A 144 -16.08 -7.55 2.78
N ARG A 145 -15.65 -8.11 1.65
CA ARG A 145 -16.12 -9.39 1.15
C ARG A 145 -15.04 -10.44 1.34
N VAL A 146 -15.44 -11.66 1.62
CA VAL A 146 -14.51 -12.76 1.89
C VAL A 146 -14.65 -13.81 0.79
N SER A 147 -13.60 -13.99 -0.02
CA SER A 147 -13.56 -14.99 -1.09
C SER A 147 -13.48 -16.40 -0.52
N ARG A 148 -14.00 -17.40 -1.25
CA ARG A 148 -13.85 -18.81 -0.90
C ARG A 148 -12.43 -19.34 -1.14
N ARG A 149 -11.61 -18.63 -1.94
CA ARG A 149 -10.25 -19.07 -2.29
C ARG A 149 -9.22 -18.60 -1.26
N PRO A 150 -8.19 -19.42 -0.97
CA PRO A 150 -7.13 -19.08 -0.04
C PRO A 150 -5.99 -18.30 -0.69
N VAL A 151 -6.31 -17.18 -1.34
CA VAL A 151 -5.32 -16.31 -2.00
C VAL A 151 -5.40 -14.89 -1.45
N GLU A 152 -4.27 -14.18 -1.44
CA GLU A 152 -4.22 -12.78 -1.03
C GLU A 152 -4.79 -11.89 -2.14
N TYR A 153 -6.04 -11.46 -1.97
CA TYR A 153 -6.67 -10.49 -2.89
C TYR A 153 -6.30 -9.04 -2.56
N THR A 154 -6.18 -8.72 -1.28
CA THR A 154 -5.82 -7.39 -0.78
C THR A 154 -4.54 -7.49 0.02
N THR A 155 -3.45 -6.92 -0.52
CA THR A 155 -2.17 -6.77 0.19
C THR A 155 -2.25 -5.62 1.20
N PRO A 156 -1.41 -5.59 2.27
CA PRO A 156 -1.29 -4.44 3.17
C PRO A 156 -1.08 -3.11 2.44
N MET A 157 -0.22 -3.08 1.41
CA MET A 157 -0.03 -1.87 0.60
C MET A 157 -1.31 -1.47 -0.15
N GLY A 158 -2.02 -2.42 -0.76
CA GLY A 158 -3.29 -2.14 -1.45
C GLY A 158 -4.34 -1.60 -0.48
N ALA A 159 -4.48 -2.22 0.70
CA ALA A 159 -5.36 -1.74 1.76
C ALA A 159 -4.96 -0.34 2.24
N ALA A 160 -3.67 -0.06 2.41
CA ALA A 160 -3.19 1.25 2.85
C ALA A 160 -3.50 2.33 1.81
N ILE A 161 -3.33 2.04 0.52
CA ILE A 161 -3.66 2.98 -0.56
C ILE A 161 -5.16 3.29 -0.56
N VAL A 162 -6.00 2.27 -0.59
CA VAL A 162 -7.46 2.48 -0.63
C VAL A 162 -7.92 3.21 0.62
N THR A 163 -7.50 2.77 1.79
CA THR A 163 -7.99 3.33 3.06
C THR A 163 -7.41 4.71 3.39
N ALA A 164 -6.31 5.12 2.74
CA ALA A 164 -5.77 6.47 2.86
C ALA A 164 -6.39 7.46 1.88
N LEU A 165 -6.84 7.00 0.71
CA LEU A 165 -7.22 7.89 -0.40
C LEU A 165 -8.71 7.88 -0.71
N ALA A 166 -9.44 6.83 -0.33
CA ALA A 166 -10.84 6.64 -0.67
C ALA A 166 -11.75 6.63 0.56
N GLN A 167 -13.05 6.74 0.28
CA GLN A 167 -14.13 6.55 1.23
C GLN A 167 -14.87 5.24 0.91
N PRO A 168 -15.30 4.47 1.92
CA PRO A 168 -16.09 3.27 1.69
C PRO A 168 -17.47 3.64 1.15
N VAL A 169 -17.96 2.85 0.20
CA VAL A 169 -19.38 2.85 -0.19
C VAL A 169 -20.07 1.71 0.55
N PHE A 170 -20.99 2.07 1.46
CA PHE A 170 -21.89 1.10 2.07
C PHE A 170 -23.11 0.95 1.16
N THR A 171 -23.14 -0.14 0.40
CA THR A 171 -24.37 -0.56 -0.26
C THR A 171 -25.23 -1.29 0.75
N ALA A 172 -26.46 -0.82 0.95
CA ALA A 172 -27.49 -1.43 1.79
C ALA A 172 -27.90 -2.82 1.28
#